data_AF-A0A6B2XIN8-F1
#
_entry.id   AF-A0A6B2XIN8-F1
#
_cell.length_a   1.000
_cell.length_b   1.000
_cell.length_c   1.000
_cell.angle_alpha   90.00
_cell.angle_beta   90.00
_cell.angle_gamma   90.00
#
_symmetry.space_group_name_H-M   'P 1'
#
loop_
_entity.id
_entity.type
_entity.pdbx_description
1 polymer ?
#
loop_
_entity_poly.entity_id
_entity_poly.type
_entity_poly.pdbx_seq_one_letter_code
_entity_poly.pdbx_strand_id
1 'polypeptide(L)'
;MSGWWAYLEERTCREVDADVLRDRRLSAVRSVWEALRPLGVGLHEAERVVHARYEALGDRVQRTPPDPLDLPSLAARAAALPGRVAAVEALWDGDTVHDWFVLLVAVLDAPEGEGHLATVYHRSGGPPPGVAAAEAGQALAGHLRVPFHFASPDVPDDDAPRWRTIQRLTEGP
;
A
#
# COMPACT_ATOMS: atom_id res chain seq x y z
N MET A 1 4.14 17.64 -18.43
CA MET A 1 5.36 17.79 -17.61
C MET A 1 5.26 19.09 -16.82
N SER A 2 5.42 19.05 -15.50
CA SER A 2 5.49 20.26 -14.67
C SER A 2 6.67 21.13 -15.12
N GLY A 3 6.45 22.44 -15.33
CA GLY A 3 7.52 23.38 -15.73
C GLY A 3 8.75 23.35 -14.83
N TRP A 4 8.58 22.92 -13.57
CA TRP A 4 9.63 22.69 -12.57
C TRP A 4 10.78 21.78 -13.02
N TRP A 5 10.51 20.79 -13.88
CA TRP A 5 11.56 19.89 -14.38
C TRP A 5 12.67 20.64 -15.13
N ALA A 6 12.33 21.73 -15.81
CA ALA A 6 13.29 22.54 -16.56
C ALA A 6 14.28 23.33 -15.68
N TYR A 7 14.00 23.43 -14.38
CA TYR A 7 14.85 24.14 -13.41
C TYR A 7 15.83 23.22 -12.69
N LEU A 8 15.74 21.90 -12.90
CA LEU A 8 16.66 20.94 -12.31
C LEU A 8 17.97 20.90 -13.11
N GLU A 9 19.09 20.79 -12.40
CA GLU A 9 20.39 20.53 -13.01
C GLU A 9 20.38 19.17 -13.71
N GLU A 10 21.15 19.04 -14.80
CA GLU A 10 21.24 17.79 -15.57
C GLU A 10 21.65 16.59 -14.70
N ARG A 11 22.49 16.83 -13.68
CA ARG A 11 22.87 15.81 -12.71
C ARG A 11 21.66 15.33 -11.91
N THR A 12 20.88 16.25 -11.35
CA THR A 12 19.67 15.91 -10.57
C THR A 12 18.63 15.22 -11.45
N CYS A 13 18.44 15.66 -12.70
CA CYS A 13 17.56 14.97 -13.65
C CYS A 13 17.96 13.50 -13.83
N ARG A 14 19.27 13.21 -13.99
CA ARG A 14 19.78 11.84 -14.12
C ARG A 14 19.58 11.01 -12.87
N GLU A 15 19.80 11.59 -11.69
CA GLU A 15 19.60 10.93 -10.40
C GLU A 15 18.11 10.60 -10.19
N VAL A 16 17.21 11.55 -10.46
CA VAL A 16 15.76 11.36 -10.36
C VAL A 16 15.27 10.29 -11.34
N ASP A 17 15.68 10.36 -12.61
CA ASP A 17 15.30 9.32 -13.59
C ASP A 17 15.84 7.94 -13.19
N ALA A 18 17.04 7.86 -12.62
CA ALA A 18 17.62 6.61 -12.14
C ALA A 18 16.83 6.00 -10.96
N ASP A 19 16.29 6.84 -10.08
CA ASP A 19 15.42 6.40 -8.99
C ASP A 19 14.02 6.02 -9.51
N VAL A 20 13.43 6.81 -10.42
CA VAL A 20 12.14 6.49 -11.05
C VAL A 20 12.22 5.16 -11.80
N LEU A 21 13.27 4.92 -12.57
CA LEU A 21 13.45 3.65 -13.29
C LEU A 21 13.53 2.43 -12.35
N ARG A 22 13.94 2.63 -11.10
CA ARG A 22 14.02 1.58 -10.07
C ARG A 22 12.84 1.60 -9.10
N ASP A 23 11.78 2.33 -9.44
CA ASP A 23 10.56 2.44 -8.63
C ASP A 23 10.80 3.04 -7.22
N ARG A 24 11.81 3.91 -7.08
CA ARG A 24 12.20 4.56 -5.81
C ARG A 24 11.57 5.93 -5.66
N ARG A 25 10.23 5.99 -5.62
CA ARG A 25 9.48 7.26 -5.66
C ARG A 25 9.88 8.24 -4.55
N LEU A 26 10.00 7.81 -3.30
CA LEU A 26 10.34 8.71 -2.20
C LEU A 26 11.74 9.31 -2.34
N SER A 27 12.72 8.53 -2.80
CA SER A 27 14.06 9.04 -3.09
C SER A 27 14.02 10.08 -4.21
N ALA A 28 13.30 9.79 -5.30
CA ALA A 28 13.12 10.75 -6.40
C ALA A 28 12.43 12.04 -5.94
N VAL A 29 11.35 11.94 -5.13
CA VAL A 29 10.62 13.10 -4.60
C VAL A 29 11.53 13.94 -3.71
N ARG A 30 12.29 13.29 -2.83
CA ARG A 30 13.26 13.95 -1.98
C ARG A 30 14.30 14.72 -2.80
N SER A 31 14.89 14.09 -3.83
CA SER A 31 15.89 14.76 -4.68
C SER A 31 15.31 15.96 -5.43
N VAL A 32 14.08 15.86 -5.96
CA VAL A 32 13.41 17.01 -6.60
C VAL A 32 13.11 18.11 -5.57
N TRP A 33 12.58 17.74 -4.41
CA TRP A 33 12.23 18.68 -3.36
C TRP A 33 13.46 19.42 -2.85
N GLU A 34 14.54 18.72 -2.49
CA GLU A 34 15.78 19.34 -2.03
C GLU A 34 16.38 20.30 -3.07
N ALA A 35 16.38 19.92 -4.35
CA ALA A 35 16.92 20.75 -5.42
C ALA A 35 16.08 22.01 -5.72
N LEU A 36 14.76 21.94 -5.60
CA LEU A 36 13.86 23.05 -5.93
C LEU A 36 13.36 23.83 -4.71
N ARG A 37 13.63 23.36 -3.50
CA ARG A 37 13.27 24.06 -2.25
C ARG A 37 13.75 25.52 -2.21
N PRO A 38 14.95 25.89 -2.70
CA PRO A 38 15.38 27.29 -2.75
C PRO A 38 14.49 28.19 -3.63
N LEU A 39 13.74 27.60 -4.58
CA LEU A 39 12.79 28.29 -5.45
C LEU A 39 11.36 28.33 -4.88
N GLY A 40 11.17 27.88 -3.64
CA GLY A 40 9.87 27.86 -2.97
C GLY A 40 8.98 26.66 -3.34
N VAL A 41 9.53 25.63 -4.00
CA VAL A 41 8.78 24.42 -4.35
C VAL A 41 8.48 23.60 -3.09
N GLY A 42 7.19 23.30 -2.89
CA GLY A 42 6.71 22.45 -1.82
C GLY A 42 6.86 20.96 -2.14
N LEU A 43 6.58 20.13 -1.13
CA LEU A 43 6.63 18.67 -1.28
C LEU A 43 5.63 18.17 -2.34
N HIS A 44 4.42 18.74 -2.33
CA HIS A 44 3.36 18.35 -3.27
C HIS A 44 3.74 18.65 -4.73
N GLU A 45 4.36 19.80 -5.01
CA GLU A 45 4.88 20.11 -6.34
C GLU A 45 5.98 19.14 -6.76
N ALA A 46 6.90 18.78 -5.84
CA ALA A 46 7.95 17.80 -6.09
C ALA A 46 7.37 16.41 -6.42
N GLU A 47 6.33 15.98 -5.70
CA GLU A 47 5.57 14.76 -5.99
C GLU A 47 4.98 14.77 -7.39
N ARG A 48 4.38 15.90 -7.81
CA ARG A 48 3.81 16.06 -9.16
C ARG A 48 4.88 16.00 -10.25
N VAL A 49 6.07 16.55 -10.00
CA VAL A 49 7.19 16.44 -10.94
C VAL A 49 7.57 14.97 -11.13
N VAL A 50 7.75 14.25 -10.03
CA VAL A 50 8.13 12.83 -10.06
C VAL A 50 7.05 11.97 -10.68
N HIS A 51 5.78 12.22 -10.36
CA HIS A 51 4.65 11.54 -11.00
C HIS A 51 4.68 11.69 -12.52
N ALA A 52 4.90 12.91 -13.03
CA ALA A 52 5.04 13.14 -14.46
C ALA A 52 6.25 12.42 -15.08
N ARG A 53 7.30 12.12 -14.30
CA ARG A 53 8.42 11.28 -14.75
C ARG A 53 8.06 9.80 -14.83
N TYR A 54 7.30 9.28 -13.87
CA TYR A 54 6.77 7.92 -13.94
C TYR A 54 5.89 7.74 -15.19
N GLU A 55 5.05 8.73 -15.51
CA GLU A 55 4.25 8.72 -16.74
C GLU A 55 5.14 8.76 -18.00
N ALA A 56 6.14 9.64 -18.03
CA ALA A 56 7.02 9.81 -19.19
C ALA A 56 7.94 8.60 -19.45
N LEU A 57 8.37 7.90 -18.40
CA LEU A 57 9.21 6.72 -18.50
C LEU A 57 8.41 5.43 -18.70
N GLY A 58 7.15 5.41 -18.28
CA GLY A 58 6.17 4.36 -18.59
C GLY A 58 6.70 2.95 -18.30
N ASP A 59 6.66 2.08 -19.30
CA ASP A 59 7.06 0.67 -19.18
C ASP A 59 8.55 0.44 -18.94
N ARG A 60 9.37 1.48 -19.02
CA ARG A 60 10.80 1.41 -18.67
C ARG A 60 11.02 1.38 -17.17
N VAL A 61 10.01 1.77 -16.39
CA VAL A 61 10.04 1.71 -14.92
C VAL A 61 9.96 0.26 -14.48
N GLN A 62 10.94 -0.18 -13.68
CA GLN A 62 10.95 -1.49 -13.06
C GLN A 62 10.01 -1.51 -11.86
N ARG A 63 8.70 -1.43 -12.12
CA ARG A 63 7.68 -1.39 -11.06
C ARG A 63 7.80 -2.62 -10.17
N THR A 64 7.80 -2.39 -8.86
CA THR A 64 7.71 -3.45 -7.87
C THR A 64 6.43 -4.25 -8.14
N PRO A 65 6.53 -5.58 -8.32
CA PRO A 65 5.33 -6.38 -8.49
C PRO A 65 4.43 -6.23 -7.27
N PRO A 66 3.12 -6.09 -7.49
CA PRO A 66 2.17 -6.03 -6.39
C PRO A 66 2.15 -7.36 -5.63
N ASP A 67 1.70 -7.32 -4.37
CA ASP A 67 1.61 -8.52 -3.55
C ASP A 67 0.69 -9.58 -4.19
N PRO A 68 1.11 -10.86 -4.18
CA PRO A 68 0.27 -11.95 -4.64
C PRO A 68 -0.92 -12.15 -3.69
N LEU A 69 -2.12 -12.27 -4.26
CA LEU A 69 -3.37 -12.49 -3.53
C LEU A 69 -3.89 -13.93 -3.65
N ASP A 70 -3.12 -14.81 -4.30
CA ASP A 70 -3.47 -16.23 -4.35
C ASP A 70 -3.32 -16.89 -2.98
N LEU A 71 -4.21 -17.85 -2.72
CA LEU A 71 -4.30 -18.53 -1.44
C LEU A 71 -2.96 -19.18 -1.00
N PRO A 72 -2.21 -19.90 -1.86
CA PRO A 72 -0.90 -20.44 -1.48
C PRO A 72 0.08 -19.38 -0.97
N SER A 73 0.20 -18.25 -1.68
CA SER A 73 1.10 -17.16 -1.28
C SER A 73 0.71 -16.54 0.05
N LEU A 74 -0.58 -16.28 0.26
CA LEU A 74 -1.09 -15.72 1.50
C LEU A 74 -0.95 -16.68 2.68
N ALA A 75 -1.23 -17.97 2.47
CA ALA A 75 -1.07 -19.00 3.49
C ALA A 75 0.41 -19.16 3.90
N ALA A 76 1.34 -19.09 2.94
CA ALA A 76 2.77 -19.13 3.23
C ALA A 76 3.22 -17.92 4.07
N ARG A 77 2.74 -16.71 3.75
CA ARG A 77 3.01 -15.50 4.55
C ARG A 77 2.45 -15.63 5.96
N ALA A 78 1.20 -16.07 6.10
CA ALA A 78 0.57 -16.29 7.40
C ALA A 78 1.34 -17.32 8.25
N ALA A 79 1.80 -18.42 7.64
CA ALA A 79 2.57 -19.46 8.32
C ALA A 79 3.97 -18.99 8.77
N ALA A 80 4.53 -17.96 8.14
CA ALA A 80 5.81 -17.37 8.51
C ALA A 80 5.71 -16.37 9.68
N LEU A 81 4.50 -16.02 10.11
CA LEU A 81 4.30 -15.09 11.22
C LEU A 81 4.68 -15.73 12.56
N PRO A 82 5.20 -14.93 13.51
CA PRO A 82 5.72 -15.44 14.79
C PRO A 82 4.63 -15.91 15.76
N GLY A 83 3.35 -15.68 15.45
CA GLY A 83 2.24 -15.99 16.34
C GLY A 83 1.08 -16.69 15.66
N ARG A 84 0.18 -17.24 16.48
CA ARG A 84 -1.02 -17.90 16.00
C ARG A 84 -1.99 -16.86 15.43
N VAL A 85 -2.42 -17.05 14.19
CA VAL A 85 -3.46 -16.25 13.55
C VAL A 85 -4.81 -16.49 14.25
N ALA A 86 -5.40 -15.41 14.73
CA ALA A 86 -6.70 -15.36 15.40
C ALA A 86 -7.82 -14.91 14.45
N ALA A 87 -7.49 -14.02 13.51
CA ALA A 87 -8.39 -13.54 12.47
C ALA A 87 -7.59 -13.06 11.26
N VAL A 88 -8.25 -13.02 10.11
CA VAL A 88 -7.77 -12.26 8.94
C VAL A 88 -8.57 -10.97 8.86
N GLU A 89 -7.91 -9.85 8.66
CA GLU A 89 -8.54 -8.53 8.65
C GLU A 89 -8.14 -7.76 7.39
N ALA A 90 -9.11 -7.06 6.79
CA ALA A 90 -8.87 -6.11 5.72
C ALA A 90 -9.22 -4.69 6.20
N LEU A 91 -8.35 -3.73 5.87
CA LEU A 91 -8.39 -2.34 6.33
C LEU A 91 -8.19 -1.42 5.15
N TRP A 92 -8.93 -0.32 5.09
CA TRP A 92 -8.54 0.78 4.22
C TRP A 92 -7.36 1.54 4.81
N ASP A 93 -6.48 1.97 3.92
CA ASP A 93 -5.41 2.92 4.19
C ASP A 93 -5.23 3.74 2.91
N GLY A 94 -4.56 4.89 3.01
CA GLY A 94 -4.41 5.79 1.89
C GLY A 94 -3.17 6.64 2.01
N ASP A 95 -2.57 6.93 0.87
CA ASP A 95 -1.49 7.89 0.77
C ASP A 95 -1.68 8.82 -0.43
N THR A 96 -0.86 9.87 -0.51
CA THR A 96 -0.93 10.84 -1.61
C THR A 96 -0.48 10.28 -2.96
N VAL A 97 0.06 9.06 -2.98
CA VAL A 97 0.71 8.42 -4.13
C VAL A 97 -0.20 7.40 -4.82
N HIS A 98 -0.90 6.60 -4.03
CA HIS A 98 -1.70 5.45 -4.41
C HIS A 98 -3.20 5.68 -4.18
N ASP A 99 -3.58 6.84 -3.61
CA ASP A 99 -4.94 7.10 -3.14
C ASP A 99 -5.33 6.02 -2.11
N TRP A 100 -6.60 5.62 -2.06
CA TRP A 100 -7.06 4.51 -1.22
C TRP A 100 -6.60 3.14 -1.73
N PHE A 101 -6.10 2.34 -0.79
CA PHE A 101 -5.76 0.93 -0.97
C PHE A 101 -6.19 0.10 0.25
N VAL A 102 -6.18 -1.22 0.11
CA VAL A 102 -6.55 -2.12 1.21
C VAL A 102 -5.32 -2.87 1.71
N LEU A 103 -5.10 -2.84 3.02
CA LEU A 103 -4.16 -3.71 3.70
C LEU A 103 -4.86 -4.98 4.13
N LEU A 104 -4.31 -6.13 3.77
CA LEU A 104 -4.71 -7.43 4.30
C LEU A 104 -3.70 -7.83 5.38
N VAL A 105 -4.19 -8.12 6.58
CA VAL A 105 -3.37 -8.45 7.74
C VAL A 105 -3.88 -9.69 8.47
N ALA A 106 -2.98 -10.37 9.15
CA ALA A 106 -3.29 -11.41 10.12
C ALA A 106 -3.24 -10.82 11.53
N VAL A 107 -4.33 -10.96 12.28
CA VAL A 107 -4.39 -10.61 13.70
C VAL A 107 -3.86 -11.80 14.50
N LEU A 108 -2.91 -11.58 15.42
CA LEU A 108 -2.19 -12.65 16.15
C LEU A 108 -2.48 -12.64 17.66
N ASP A 109 -2.56 -13.81 18.32
CA ASP A 109 -2.84 -13.88 19.78
C ASP A 109 -1.60 -14.14 20.67
N ALA A 110 -0.49 -14.63 20.11
CA ALA A 110 0.69 -15.02 20.89
C ALA A 110 1.97 -15.12 20.03
N PRO A 111 2.86 -14.11 20.03
CA PRO A 111 2.67 -12.80 20.65
C PRO A 111 1.51 -12.04 20.01
N GLU A 112 0.83 -11.21 20.80
CA GLU A 112 -0.21 -10.33 20.29
C GLU A 112 0.40 -9.35 19.27
N GLY A 113 -0.23 -9.21 18.11
CA GLY A 113 0.26 -8.30 17.07
C GLY A 113 -0.50 -8.40 15.76
N GLU A 114 0.01 -7.73 14.74
CA GLU A 114 -0.49 -7.77 13.37
C GLU A 114 0.65 -8.18 12.45
N GLY A 115 0.36 -9.08 11.51
CA GLY A 115 1.28 -9.49 10.45
C GLY A 115 0.76 -9.03 9.09
N HIS A 116 1.56 -8.30 8.34
CA HIS A 116 1.22 -7.92 6.96
C HIS A 116 1.12 -9.16 6.08
N LEU A 117 0.04 -9.26 5.30
CA LEU A 117 -0.16 -10.33 4.34
C LEU A 117 -0.09 -9.81 2.91
N ALA A 118 -0.71 -8.67 2.60
CA ALA A 118 -0.65 -8.05 1.28
C ALA A 118 -1.15 -6.60 1.31
N THR A 119 -0.67 -5.80 0.37
CA THR A 119 -1.26 -4.50 0.02
C THR A 119 -1.95 -4.57 -1.34
N VAL A 120 -3.22 -4.20 -1.37
CA VAL A 120 -4.11 -4.27 -2.54
C VAL A 120 -4.37 -2.87 -3.08
N TYR A 121 -3.59 -2.50 -4.09
CA TYR A 121 -3.78 -1.25 -4.83
C TYR A 121 -4.84 -1.37 -5.92
N HIS A 122 -5.45 -0.24 -6.28
CA HIS A 122 -6.28 -0.14 -7.47
C HIS A 122 -5.46 -0.55 -8.72
N ARG A 123 -6.05 -1.38 -9.59
CA ARG A 123 -5.48 -1.70 -10.91
C ARG A 123 -6.46 -1.38 -12.03
N SER A 124 -5.96 -0.77 -13.10
CA SER A 124 -6.75 -0.56 -14.31
C SER A 124 -7.19 -1.90 -14.89
N GLY A 125 -8.50 -2.08 -15.08
CA GLY A 125 -9.09 -3.31 -15.60
C GLY A 125 -9.21 -4.47 -14.60
N GLY A 126 -8.84 -4.26 -13.33
CA GLY A 126 -9.06 -5.22 -12.24
C GLY A 126 -10.31 -4.90 -11.40
N PRO A 127 -10.71 -5.81 -10.50
CA PRO A 127 -11.72 -5.50 -9.50
C PRO A 127 -11.26 -4.36 -8.57
N PRO A 128 -12.19 -3.60 -7.96
CA PRO A 128 -11.88 -2.64 -6.92
C PRO A 128 -11.06 -3.27 -5.79
N PRO A 129 -10.13 -2.53 -5.16
CA PRO A 129 -9.24 -3.09 -4.14
C PRO A 129 -9.99 -3.69 -2.95
N GLY A 130 -11.12 -3.10 -2.54
CA GLY A 130 -12.01 -3.64 -1.52
C GLY A 130 -12.55 -5.03 -1.85
N VAL A 131 -13.07 -5.21 -3.07
CA VAL A 131 -13.59 -6.51 -3.54
C VAL A 131 -12.48 -7.55 -3.60
N ALA A 132 -11.33 -7.22 -4.19
CA ALA A 132 -10.20 -8.13 -4.31
C ALA A 132 -9.66 -8.58 -2.95
N ALA A 133 -9.54 -7.64 -1.99
CA ALA A 133 -9.11 -7.95 -0.64
C ALA A 133 -10.14 -8.79 0.13
N ALA A 134 -11.44 -8.52 -0.04
CA ALA A 134 -12.51 -9.29 0.58
C ALA A 134 -12.50 -10.76 0.11
N GLU A 135 -12.40 -10.98 -1.21
CA GLU A 135 -12.34 -12.32 -1.79
C GLU A 135 -11.11 -13.10 -1.30
N ALA A 136 -9.92 -12.48 -1.37
CA ALA A 136 -8.67 -13.11 -0.94
C ALA A 136 -8.65 -13.36 0.57
N GLY A 137 -9.13 -12.40 1.37
CA GLY A 137 -9.22 -12.50 2.82
C GLY A 137 -10.20 -13.58 3.29
N GLN A 138 -11.38 -13.68 2.68
CA GLN A 138 -12.33 -14.76 2.96
C GLN A 138 -11.76 -16.14 2.61
N ALA A 139 -11.09 -16.26 1.46
CA ALA A 139 -10.47 -17.52 1.06
C ALA A 139 -9.40 -17.97 2.06
N LEU A 140 -8.53 -17.06 2.49
CA LEU A 140 -7.50 -17.34 3.49
C LEU A 140 -8.10 -17.68 4.85
N ALA A 141 -9.07 -16.90 5.33
CA ALA A 141 -9.73 -17.14 6.60
C ALA A 141 -10.43 -18.51 6.63
N GLY A 142 -11.11 -18.89 5.54
CA GLY A 142 -11.71 -20.20 5.38
C GLY A 142 -10.68 -21.34 5.39
N HIS A 143 -9.52 -21.13 4.75
CA HIS A 143 -8.43 -22.10 4.76
C HIS A 143 -7.84 -22.30 6.17
N LEU A 144 -7.61 -21.19 6.90
CA LEU A 144 -7.06 -21.20 8.26
C LEU A 144 -8.10 -21.54 9.34
N ARG A 145 -9.39 -21.57 8.98
CA ARG A 145 -10.55 -21.75 9.89
C ARG A 145 -10.60 -20.69 11.00
N VAL A 146 -10.34 -19.45 10.63
CA VAL A 146 -10.43 -18.26 11.50
C VAL A 146 -11.48 -17.29 10.93
N PRO A 147 -12.03 -16.36 11.73
CA PRO A 147 -12.90 -15.31 11.20
C PRO A 147 -12.18 -14.39 10.22
N PHE A 148 -12.95 -13.86 9.27
CA PHE A 148 -12.58 -12.73 8.43
C PHE A 148 -13.33 -11.48 8.87
N HIS A 149 -12.65 -10.34 8.93
CA HIS A 149 -13.26 -9.04 9.24
C HIS A 149 -12.87 -7.99 8.21
N PHE A 150 -13.88 -7.30 7.67
CA PHE A 150 -13.71 -6.09 6.87
C PHE A 150 -14.93 -5.19 7.08
N ALA A 151 -14.75 -4.08 7.79
CA ALA A 151 -15.85 -3.26 8.25
C ALA A 151 -16.58 -2.50 7.11
N SER A 152 -15.86 -2.10 6.06
CA SER A 152 -16.42 -1.30 4.97
C SER A 152 -15.83 -1.72 3.62
N PRO A 153 -16.19 -2.88 3.05
CA PRO A 153 -15.57 -3.37 1.81
C PRO A 153 -15.84 -2.49 0.57
N ASP A 154 -16.94 -1.75 0.56
CA ASP A 154 -17.40 -0.98 -0.60
C ASP A 154 -16.97 0.49 -0.57
N VAL A 155 -16.67 1.03 0.62
CA VAL A 155 -16.37 2.46 0.83
C VAL A 155 -15.09 2.59 1.65
N PRO A 156 -14.07 3.32 1.16
CA PRO A 156 -12.89 3.61 1.94
C PRO A 156 -13.19 4.31 3.26
N ASP A 157 -12.70 3.73 4.35
CA ASP A 157 -12.85 4.21 5.73
C ASP A 157 -11.70 3.64 6.58
N ASP A 158 -10.73 4.49 6.91
CA ASP A 158 -9.56 4.16 7.75
C ASP A 158 -9.84 4.29 9.25
N ASP A 159 -10.98 4.89 9.63
CA ASP A 159 -11.47 4.97 11.01
C ASP A 159 -12.38 3.78 11.38
N ALA A 160 -12.62 2.87 10.44
CA ALA A 160 -13.54 1.76 10.62
C ALA A 160 -13.12 0.85 11.81
N PRO A 161 -14.08 0.35 12.61
CA PRO A 161 -13.75 -0.43 13.80
C PRO A 161 -12.94 -1.70 13.49
N ARG A 162 -11.79 -1.82 14.16
CA ARG A 162 -10.90 -2.99 14.09
C ARG A 162 -11.50 -4.21 14.77
N TRP A 163 -11.16 -5.40 14.30
CA TRP A 163 -11.69 -6.68 14.80
C TRP A 163 -11.47 -6.84 16.31
N ARG A 164 -10.27 -6.56 16.83
CA ARG A 164 -9.98 -6.66 18.28
C ARG A 164 -10.82 -5.70 19.12
N THR A 165 -11.10 -4.50 18.61
CA THR A 165 -11.95 -3.52 19.30
C THR A 165 -13.37 -4.07 19.44
N ILE A 166 -13.89 -4.70 18.39
CA ILE A 166 -15.21 -5.34 18.40
C ILE A 166 -15.25 -6.54 19.37
N GLN A 167 -14.22 -7.40 19.37
CA GLN A 167 -14.15 -8.54 20.29
C GLN A 167 -14.16 -8.09 21.75
N ARG A 168 -13.32 -7.11 22.12
CA ARG A 168 -13.28 -6.57 23.49
C ARG A 168 -14.60 -5.95 23.94
N LEU A 169 -15.35 -5.33 23.04
CA LEU A 169 -16.70 -4.81 23.35
C LEU A 169 -17.72 -5.93 23.56
N THR A 170 -17.53 -7.08 22.93
CA THR A 170 -18.43 -8.24 23.01
C THR A 170 -18.15 -9.09 24.25
N GLU A 171 -16.90 -9.14 24.73
CA GLU A 171 -16.50 -9.94 25.89
C GLU A 171 -16.93 -9.33 27.25
N GLY A 172 -17.29 -8.03 27.29
CA GLY A 172 -17.69 -7.35 28.53
C GLY A 172 -16.53 -7.21 29.55
N PRO A 173 -16.65 -6.32 30.55
CA PRO A 173 -15.65 -6.15 31.61
C PRO A 173 -15.56 -7.36 32.54
#